data_AF-A0A8J7NHL7-F1
#
_entry.id   AF-A0A8J7NHL7-F1
#
_cell.length_a   1.000
_cell.length_b   1.000
_cell.length_c   1.000
_cell.angle_alpha   90.00
_cell.angle_beta   90.00
_cell.angle_gamma   90.00
#
_symmetry.space_group_name_H-M   'P 1'
#
loop_
_entity.id
_entity.type
_entity.pdbx_description
1 polymer ?
#
loop_
_entity_poly.entity_id
_entity_poly.type
_entity_poly.pdbx_seq_one_letter_code
_entity_poly.pdbx_strand_id
1 'polypeptide(L)'
;MALHDVEIAASDGEEPEVVAQGCVLAAFSEAAETRSLLGSLPQVQGDLSAREMTTQRFLVIMDKYQEQPHLLDPHLEWMLNLLLEMIQSEKSPPALVHLGFKFVYIISKVRGHKIFMQLFPHEVSDVQPVLDLLCRQDLKDHETWETRYMLLLWLSMTCLIPFDLSRLDGHLAREPGLGRVPVMDRILAVAKSYLTVSDKARDAAAILVSKFVVRPDVKQKHLATFLDWSLSCMAQTSELTMEGTVVLDGMLQALAQLFKHGKRDDFLQYAPTVLQCIDSCRLAESKQTTLRKLGVKLIQRLGLTLLKPRVAKWRYQRGSRSLAANLSQSTQPSSPAEPSTALPMEEEDYDVPEEIENIIEQLLVGLKDKDTIVRWSAAKGIGRVTGRLPKELADEVVGSVLDCFSFQETDNAWHGGCLALAELGRRGLLLPSRLTGGTSRCQTCAGLFYWLSF
;
A
#
# COMPACT_ATOMS: atom_id res chain seq x y z
N MET A 1 -13.82 5.28 -22.45
CA MET A 1 -14.46 4.15 -23.18
C MET A 1 -14.99 3.21 -22.15
N ALA A 2 -16.32 3.08 -22.14
CA ALA A 2 -17.10 2.39 -21.13
C ALA A 2 -16.85 0.88 -21.17
N LEU A 3 -16.68 0.29 -19.98
CA LEU A 3 -16.72 -1.16 -19.79
C LEU A 3 -18.20 -1.54 -19.72
N HIS A 4 -18.64 -2.35 -20.68
CA HIS A 4 -19.97 -2.94 -20.70
C HIS A 4 -20.01 -4.10 -19.71
N ASP A 5 -20.86 -3.98 -18.70
CA ASP A 5 -21.36 -5.11 -17.91
C ASP A 5 -22.25 -5.97 -18.82
N VAL A 6 -21.98 -7.29 -18.84
CA VAL A 6 -22.87 -8.28 -19.44
C VAL A 6 -23.46 -9.10 -18.30
N GLU A 7 -24.74 -8.84 -18.02
CA GLU A 7 -25.60 -9.70 -17.22
C GLU A 7 -25.76 -11.06 -17.92
N ILE A 8 -25.47 -12.15 -17.22
CA ILE A 8 -25.79 -13.51 -17.68
C ILE A 8 -26.97 -14.01 -16.85
N ALA A 9 -28.13 -14.06 -17.49
CA ALA A 9 -29.33 -14.70 -16.99
C ALA A 9 -29.17 -16.22 -16.99
N ALA A 10 -29.63 -16.87 -15.91
CA ALA A 10 -29.61 -18.32 -15.77
C ALA A 10 -30.57 -18.99 -16.76
N SER A 11 -30.06 -19.97 -17.51
CA SER A 11 -30.81 -20.92 -18.31
C SER A 11 -30.19 -22.30 -18.12
N ASP A 12 -30.97 -23.24 -17.59
CA ASP A 12 -30.61 -24.64 -17.42
C ASP A 12 -30.19 -25.28 -18.75
N GLY A 13 -28.97 -25.78 -18.79
CA GLY A 13 -28.42 -26.58 -19.88
C GLY A 13 -27.04 -27.09 -19.47
N GLU A 14 -26.88 -28.40 -19.35
CA GLU A 14 -25.63 -29.07 -18.99
C GLU A 14 -24.51 -28.71 -19.99
N GLU A 15 -23.63 -27.77 -19.63
CA GLU A 15 -22.41 -27.48 -20.38
C GLU A 15 -21.23 -28.32 -19.85
N PRO A 16 -20.39 -28.87 -20.73
CA PRO A 16 -19.27 -29.69 -20.34
C PRO A 16 -18.23 -28.84 -19.60
N GLU A 17 -17.68 -29.41 -18.54
CA GLU A 17 -16.67 -28.84 -17.65
C GLU A 17 -15.42 -28.40 -18.44
N VAL A 18 -15.41 -27.13 -18.89
CA VAL A 18 -14.21 -26.50 -19.45
C VAL A 18 -13.28 -26.24 -18.26
N VAL A 19 -12.46 -27.24 -17.94
CA VAL A 19 -11.29 -27.05 -17.08
C VAL A 19 -10.47 -25.94 -17.73
N ALA A 20 -10.50 -24.74 -17.15
CA ALA A 20 -9.65 -23.64 -17.53
C ALA A 20 -8.22 -24.10 -17.36
N GLN A 21 -7.60 -24.54 -18.46
CA GLN A 21 -6.22 -24.97 -18.52
C GLN A 21 -5.39 -23.69 -18.35
N GLY A 22 -5.14 -23.32 -17.09
CA GLY A 22 -4.28 -22.20 -16.75
C GLY A 22 -2.96 -22.42 -17.49
N CYS A 23 -2.66 -21.56 -18.46
CA CYS A 23 -1.46 -21.65 -19.28
C CYS A 23 -0.27 -21.29 -18.38
N VAL A 24 0.27 -22.28 -17.66
CA VAL A 24 1.46 -22.11 -16.83
C VAL A 24 2.64 -21.90 -17.78
N LEU A 25 3.17 -20.68 -17.84
CA LEU A 25 4.31 -20.35 -18.67
C LEU A 25 5.58 -20.89 -17.99
N ALA A 26 6.43 -21.59 -18.73
CA ALA A 26 7.65 -22.15 -18.16
C ALA A 26 8.78 -21.12 -17.99
N ALA A 27 8.82 -20.11 -18.86
CA ALA A 27 9.88 -19.10 -18.90
C ALA A 27 9.43 -17.86 -19.70
N PHE A 28 10.23 -16.81 -19.66
CA PHE A 28 10.08 -15.63 -20.51
C PHE A 28 10.58 -15.92 -21.94
N SER A 29 9.67 -16.33 -22.84
CA SER A 29 10.02 -16.79 -24.19
C SER A 29 10.36 -15.65 -25.16
N GLU A 30 9.78 -14.46 -24.97
CA GLU A 30 9.99 -13.30 -25.84
C GLU A 30 11.23 -12.46 -25.50
N ALA A 31 12.23 -13.02 -24.81
CA ALA A 31 13.42 -12.27 -24.39
C ALA A 31 14.20 -11.64 -25.55
N ALA A 32 14.37 -12.38 -26.66
CA ALA A 32 15.07 -11.88 -27.85
C ALA A 32 14.29 -10.77 -28.56
N GLU A 33 12.98 -10.96 -28.73
CA GLU A 33 12.09 -9.94 -29.30
C GLU A 33 12.07 -8.67 -28.46
N THR A 34 11.95 -8.82 -27.14
CA THR A 34 11.97 -7.71 -26.19
C THR A 34 13.26 -6.91 -26.29
N ARG A 35 14.41 -7.58 -26.38
CA ARG A 35 15.70 -6.92 -26.57
C ARG A 35 15.75 -6.16 -27.89
N SER A 36 15.20 -6.70 -28.97
CA SER A 36 15.10 -6.01 -30.26
C SER A 36 14.22 -4.76 -30.19
N LEU A 37 13.06 -4.84 -29.53
CA LEU A 37 12.14 -3.71 -29.36
C LEU A 37 12.77 -2.59 -28.53
N LEU A 38 13.46 -2.93 -27.44
CA LEU A 38 14.17 -1.95 -26.61
C LEU A 38 15.34 -1.31 -27.38
N GLY A 39 16.06 -2.10 -28.18
CA GLY A 39 17.15 -1.60 -29.02
C GLY A 39 16.70 -0.70 -30.17
N SER A 40 15.44 -0.80 -30.61
CA SER A 40 14.88 0.01 -31.71
C SER A 40 14.29 1.36 -31.25
N LEU A 41 14.26 1.64 -29.94
CA LEU A 41 13.68 2.87 -29.40
C LEU A 41 14.30 4.17 -29.97
N PRO A 42 15.64 4.28 -30.14
CA PRO A 42 16.24 5.49 -30.71
C PRO A 42 15.78 5.80 -32.14
N GLN A 43 15.46 4.78 -32.94
CA GLN A 43 15.02 4.94 -34.32
C GLN A 43 13.54 5.31 -34.41
N VAL A 44 12.69 4.78 -33.52
CA VAL A 44 11.24 4.99 -33.58
C VAL A 44 10.76 6.24 -32.82
N GLN A 45 11.59 6.85 -31.96
CA GLN A 45 11.17 7.95 -31.09
C GLN A 45 10.62 9.19 -31.83
N GLY A 46 11.04 9.42 -33.08
CA GLY A 46 10.59 10.54 -33.91
C GLY A 46 9.33 10.29 -34.74
N ASP A 47 8.90 9.04 -34.91
CA ASP A 47 7.70 8.67 -35.67
C ASP A 47 6.59 8.19 -34.73
N LEU A 48 5.46 8.90 -34.73
CA LEU A 48 4.31 8.60 -33.89
C LEU A 48 3.79 7.18 -34.13
N SER A 49 3.68 6.76 -35.40
CA SER A 49 3.10 5.45 -35.74
C SER A 49 4.02 4.31 -35.31
N ALA A 50 5.32 4.40 -35.64
CA ALA A 50 6.30 3.41 -35.20
C ALA A 50 6.41 3.33 -33.67
N ARG A 51 6.38 4.47 -32.97
CA ARG A 51 6.38 4.53 -31.50
C ARG A 51 5.17 3.82 -30.90
N GLU A 52 3.98 4.06 -31.42
CA GLU A 52 2.75 3.42 -30.95
C GLU A 52 2.77 1.92 -31.21
N MET A 53 3.14 1.48 -32.42
CA MET A 53 3.25 0.06 -32.75
C MET A 53 4.25 -0.67 -31.84
N THR A 54 5.42 -0.08 -31.62
CA THR A 54 6.46 -0.65 -30.75
C THR A 54 5.96 -0.75 -29.31
N THR A 55 5.30 0.31 -28.81
CA THR A 55 4.75 0.34 -27.45
C THR A 55 3.64 -0.70 -27.28
N GLN A 56 2.72 -0.82 -28.24
CA GLN A 56 1.63 -1.80 -28.20
C GLN A 56 2.17 -3.22 -28.26
N ARG A 57 3.17 -3.49 -29.10
CA ARG A 57 3.79 -4.81 -29.16
C ARG A 57 4.45 -5.18 -27.84
N PHE A 58 5.16 -4.24 -27.23
CA PHE A 58 5.79 -4.43 -25.92
C PHE A 58 4.75 -4.68 -24.82
N LEU A 59 3.63 -3.93 -24.80
CA LEU A 59 2.52 -4.17 -23.88
C LEU A 59 1.95 -5.58 -24.02
N VAL A 60 1.68 -6.04 -25.26
CA VAL A 60 1.18 -7.40 -25.51
C VAL A 60 2.13 -8.46 -24.98
N ILE A 61 3.45 -8.26 -25.08
CA ILE A 61 4.43 -9.20 -24.51
C ILE A 61 4.35 -9.18 -22.98
N MET A 62 4.43 -8.00 -22.37
CA MET A 62 4.45 -7.84 -20.92
C MET A 62 3.15 -8.34 -20.26
N ASP A 63 1.99 -8.11 -20.89
CA ASP A 63 0.69 -8.48 -20.34
C ASP A 63 0.49 -10.00 -20.20
N LYS A 64 1.19 -10.81 -21.02
CA LYS A 64 1.19 -12.28 -20.87
C LYS A 64 1.71 -12.75 -19.51
N TYR A 65 2.55 -11.94 -18.86
CA TYR A 65 3.22 -12.28 -17.62
C TYR A 65 2.55 -11.66 -16.39
N GLN A 66 1.38 -11.03 -16.51
CA GLN A 66 0.67 -10.43 -15.36
C GLN A 66 0.33 -11.44 -14.25
N GLU A 67 -0.06 -12.67 -14.61
CA GLU A 67 -0.39 -13.73 -13.64
C GLU A 67 0.85 -14.42 -13.05
N GLN A 68 1.96 -14.44 -13.81
CA GLN A 68 3.23 -15.06 -13.40
C GLN A 68 4.42 -14.08 -13.55
N PRO A 69 4.40 -12.93 -12.85
CA PRO A 69 5.35 -11.83 -13.07
C PRO A 69 6.78 -12.17 -12.62
N HIS A 70 6.93 -13.20 -11.77
CA HIS A 70 8.23 -13.70 -11.31
C HIS A 70 9.08 -14.28 -12.43
N LEU A 71 8.47 -14.69 -13.56
CA LEU A 71 9.21 -15.16 -14.74
C LEU A 71 10.06 -14.06 -15.39
N LEU A 72 9.75 -12.78 -15.11
CA LEU A 72 10.52 -11.65 -15.61
C LEU A 72 11.80 -11.39 -14.79
N ASP A 73 11.90 -11.91 -13.55
CA ASP A 73 12.95 -11.56 -12.58
C ASP A 73 14.38 -11.69 -13.14
N PRO A 74 14.75 -12.79 -13.84
CA PRO A 74 16.08 -12.93 -14.42
C PRO A 74 16.41 -11.92 -15.53
N HIS A 75 15.39 -11.21 -16.01
CA HIS A 75 15.50 -10.33 -17.17
C HIS A 75 15.36 -8.84 -16.84
N LEU A 76 14.90 -8.49 -15.64
CA LEU A 76 14.64 -7.09 -15.27
C LEU A 76 15.90 -6.22 -15.31
N GLU A 77 17.03 -6.76 -14.87
CA GLU A 77 18.28 -6.01 -14.75
C GLU A 77 18.79 -5.54 -16.12
N TRP A 78 18.90 -6.45 -17.10
CA TRP A 78 19.37 -6.06 -18.43
C TRP A 78 18.36 -5.17 -19.16
N MET A 79 17.05 -5.34 -18.94
CA MET A 79 16.04 -4.45 -19.52
C MET A 79 16.17 -3.04 -18.95
N LEU A 80 16.34 -2.91 -17.64
CA LEU A 80 16.51 -1.63 -16.97
C LEU A 80 17.81 -0.95 -17.42
N ASN A 81 18.92 -1.67 -17.47
CA ASN A 81 20.22 -1.11 -17.88
C ASN A 81 20.18 -0.54 -19.30
N LEU A 82 19.59 -1.26 -20.27
CA LEU A 82 19.40 -0.74 -21.63
C LEU A 82 18.58 0.56 -21.64
N LEU A 83 17.51 0.61 -20.85
CA LEU A 83 16.66 1.81 -20.75
C LEU A 83 17.39 2.97 -20.07
N LEU A 84 18.16 2.70 -19.01
CA LEU A 84 18.92 3.72 -18.28
C LEU A 84 20.06 4.29 -19.12
N GLU A 85 20.75 3.49 -19.92
CA GLU A 85 21.78 3.96 -20.86
C GLU A 85 21.20 5.02 -21.82
N MET A 86 19.99 4.78 -22.32
CA MET A 86 19.28 5.75 -23.17
C MET A 86 18.80 6.98 -22.39
N ILE A 87 18.28 6.80 -21.17
CA ILE A 87 17.73 7.89 -20.33
C ILE A 87 18.82 8.83 -19.82
N GLN A 88 19.96 8.30 -19.41
CA GLN A 88 21.05 9.06 -18.77
C GLN A 88 22.02 9.69 -19.79
N SER A 89 22.00 9.25 -21.04
CA SER A 89 22.83 9.82 -22.10
C SER A 89 22.48 11.29 -22.38
N GLU A 90 23.45 12.19 -22.25
CA GLU A 90 23.29 13.62 -22.55
C GLU A 90 22.90 13.91 -24.02
N LYS A 91 23.19 12.96 -24.92
CA LYS A 91 22.85 13.07 -26.35
C LYS A 91 21.42 12.67 -26.66
N SER A 92 20.71 12.11 -25.69
CA SER A 92 19.36 11.60 -25.91
C SER A 92 18.35 12.74 -26.01
N PRO A 93 17.53 12.79 -27.06
CA PRO A 93 16.46 13.77 -27.17
C PRO A 93 15.39 13.52 -26.08
N PRO A 94 14.67 14.57 -25.63
CA PRO A 94 13.64 14.44 -24.58
C PRO A 94 12.59 13.37 -24.90
N ALA A 95 12.16 13.26 -26.16
CA ALA A 95 11.18 12.26 -26.58
C ALA A 95 11.66 10.81 -26.35
N LEU A 96 12.96 10.52 -26.54
CA LEU A 96 13.53 9.21 -26.23
C LEU A 96 13.60 8.96 -24.72
N VAL A 97 13.91 9.98 -23.92
CA VAL A 97 13.92 9.87 -22.44
C VAL A 97 12.52 9.53 -21.92
N HIS A 98 11.49 10.26 -22.38
CA HIS A 98 10.10 9.98 -22.01
C HIS A 98 9.64 8.59 -22.46
N LEU A 99 10.01 8.18 -23.69
CA LEU A 99 9.71 6.85 -24.20
C LEU A 99 10.41 5.76 -23.36
N GLY A 100 11.66 5.97 -22.98
CA GLY A 100 12.39 5.09 -22.07
C GLY A 100 11.66 4.91 -20.74
N PHE A 101 11.29 6.01 -20.07
CA PHE A 101 10.54 5.94 -18.82
C PHE A 101 9.15 5.29 -18.96
N LYS A 102 8.49 5.45 -20.11
CA LYS A 102 7.23 4.75 -20.40
C LYS A 102 7.43 3.22 -20.40
N PHE A 103 8.51 2.73 -21.01
CA PHE A 103 8.83 1.30 -21.01
C PHE A 103 9.25 0.81 -19.62
N VAL A 104 10.04 1.60 -18.88
CA VAL A 104 10.36 1.33 -17.47
C VAL A 104 9.07 1.21 -16.64
N TYR A 105 8.11 2.12 -16.83
CA TYR A 105 6.82 2.07 -16.15
C TYR A 105 6.05 0.79 -16.47
N ILE A 106 5.96 0.40 -17.74
CA ILE A 106 5.26 -0.83 -18.16
C ILE A 106 5.85 -2.06 -17.47
N ILE A 107 7.19 -2.22 -17.46
CA ILE A 107 7.86 -3.34 -16.78
C ILE A 107 7.55 -3.30 -15.28
N SER A 108 7.65 -2.13 -14.66
CA SER A 108 7.40 -1.96 -13.23
C SER A 108 5.94 -2.26 -12.85
N LYS A 109 4.99 -1.97 -13.74
CA LYS A 109 3.56 -2.23 -13.56
C LYS A 109 3.26 -3.73 -13.53
N VAL A 110 3.81 -4.49 -14.49
CA VAL A 110 3.60 -5.95 -14.57
C VAL A 110 4.30 -6.65 -13.42
N ARG A 111 5.58 -6.32 -13.18
CA ARG A 111 6.34 -6.99 -12.11
C ARG A 111 5.89 -6.61 -10.71
N GLY A 112 5.46 -5.37 -10.53
CA GLY A 112 5.19 -4.74 -9.25
C GLY A 112 6.31 -3.79 -8.84
N HIS A 113 5.95 -2.51 -8.69
CA HIS A 113 6.90 -1.41 -8.45
C HIS A 113 7.86 -1.66 -7.28
N LYS A 114 7.44 -2.34 -6.19
CA LYS A 114 8.27 -2.51 -4.99
C LYS A 114 9.54 -3.32 -5.24
N ILE A 115 9.43 -4.35 -6.08
CA ILE A 115 10.55 -5.24 -6.41
C ILE A 115 11.41 -4.55 -7.47
N PHE A 116 10.76 -4.02 -8.51
CA PHE A 116 11.44 -3.28 -9.57
C PHE A 116 12.25 -2.08 -9.05
N MET A 117 11.72 -1.33 -8.07
CA MET A 117 12.40 -0.17 -7.51
C MET A 117 13.76 -0.48 -6.87
N GLN A 118 13.99 -1.71 -6.42
CA GLN A 118 15.26 -2.12 -5.81
C GLN A 118 16.40 -2.22 -6.84
N LEU A 119 16.07 -2.27 -8.12
CA LEU A 119 17.03 -2.37 -9.23
C LEU A 119 17.57 -1.00 -9.66
N PHE A 120 16.95 0.10 -9.25
CA PHE A 120 17.43 1.43 -9.61
C PHE A 120 18.81 1.71 -8.98
N PRO A 121 19.71 2.41 -9.71
CA PRO A 121 20.91 2.99 -9.14
C PRO A 121 20.54 3.90 -7.96
N HIS A 122 21.25 3.78 -6.85
CA HIS A 122 20.94 4.49 -5.61
C HIS A 122 22.20 4.96 -4.90
N GLU A 123 23.20 5.35 -5.69
CA GLU A 123 24.43 5.95 -5.21
C GLU A 123 24.25 7.45 -4.95
N VAL A 124 25.20 8.04 -4.23
CA VAL A 124 25.19 9.48 -3.91
C VAL A 124 25.22 10.35 -5.17
N SER A 125 25.93 9.90 -6.20
CA SER A 125 26.01 10.53 -7.51
C SER A 125 24.68 10.58 -8.25
N ASP A 126 23.73 9.69 -7.94
CA ASP A 126 22.44 9.61 -8.64
C ASP A 126 21.42 10.63 -8.11
N VAL A 127 21.62 11.18 -6.90
CA VAL A 127 20.64 12.07 -6.26
C VAL A 127 20.43 13.35 -7.08
N GLN A 128 21.50 14.04 -7.49
CA GLN A 128 21.38 15.29 -8.24
C GLN A 128 20.82 15.10 -9.66
N PRO A 129 21.35 14.16 -10.48
CA PRO A 129 20.81 13.94 -11.83
C PRO A 129 19.31 13.59 -11.84
N VAL A 130 18.87 12.73 -10.92
CA VAL A 130 17.44 12.36 -10.82
C VAL A 130 16.59 13.55 -10.37
N LEU A 131 17.06 14.33 -9.39
CA LEU A 131 16.36 15.53 -8.93
C LEU A 131 16.28 16.59 -10.03
N ASP A 132 17.35 16.82 -10.77
CA ASP A 132 17.39 17.81 -11.85
C ASP A 132 16.52 17.39 -13.03
N LEU A 133 16.52 16.11 -13.42
CA LEU A 133 15.58 15.59 -14.42
C LEU A 133 14.13 15.80 -14.00
N LEU A 134 13.81 15.56 -12.72
CA LEU A 134 12.47 15.74 -12.17
C LEU A 134 12.05 17.22 -12.10
N CYS A 135 12.98 18.12 -11.76
CA CYS A 135 12.73 19.57 -11.74
C CYS A 135 12.49 20.17 -13.13
N ARG A 136 12.96 19.51 -14.20
CA ARG A 136 12.72 19.94 -15.60
C ARG A 136 11.34 19.53 -16.13
N GLN A 137 10.61 18.67 -15.42
CA GLN A 137 9.30 18.18 -15.87
C GLN A 137 8.21 19.21 -15.62
N ASP A 138 7.21 19.26 -16.50
CA ASP A 138 5.99 20.04 -16.29
C ASP A 138 4.96 19.23 -15.49
N LEU A 139 4.45 19.80 -14.41
CA LEU A 139 3.41 19.19 -13.58
C LEU A 139 2.07 19.06 -14.31
N LYS A 140 1.83 19.92 -15.32
CA LYS A 140 0.60 19.96 -16.10
C LYS A 140 0.67 19.09 -17.36
N ASP A 141 1.81 18.49 -17.66
CA ASP A 141 1.96 17.60 -18.80
C ASP A 141 1.28 16.25 -18.53
N HIS A 142 0.18 16.01 -19.23
CA HIS A 142 -0.60 14.79 -19.13
C HIS A 142 -0.10 13.65 -20.03
N GLU A 143 0.81 13.92 -20.98
CA GLU A 143 1.31 12.93 -21.94
C GLU A 143 2.48 12.11 -21.40
N THR A 144 3.33 12.71 -20.55
CA THR A 144 4.57 12.06 -20.07
C THR A 144 4.58 11.76 -18.56
N TRP A 145 3.40 11.62 -17.95
CA TRP A 145 3.26 11.39 -16.52
C TRP A 145 4.06 10.16 -16.02
N GLU A 146 4.30 9.14 -16.86
CA GLU A 146 5.14 7.98 -16.54
C GLU A 146 6.57 8.38 -16.18
N THR A 147 7.09 9.42 -16.83
CA THR A 147 8.42 9.99 -16.53
C THR A 147 8.46 10.54 -15.12
N ARG A 148 7.49 11.39 -14.77
CA ARG A 148 7.36 12.00 -13.44
C ARG A 148 7.18 10.93 -12.37
N TYR A 149 6.33 9.94 -12.64
CA TYR A 149 6.09 8.81 -11.75
C TYR A 149 7.37 8.00 -11.48
N MET A 150 8.09 7.57 -12.52
CA MET A 150 9.30 6.77 -12.35
C MET A 150 10.44 7.55 -11.70
N LEU A 151 10.61 8.83 -12.03
CA LEU A 151 11.60 9.70 -11.39
C LEU A 151 11.34 9.89 -9.89
N LEU A 152 10.08 10.07 -9.47
CA LEU A 152 9.72 10.15 -8.05
C LEU A 152 10.01 8.84 -7.30
N LEU A 153 9.73 7.69 -7.93
CA LEU A 153 10.06 6.39 -7.36
C LEU A 153 11.58 6.19 -7.24
N TRP A 154 12.33 6.56 -8.28
CA TRP A 154 13.79 6.49 -8.28
C TRP A 154 14.39 7.41 -7.21
N LEU A 155 13.92 8.66 -7.12
CA LEU A 155 14.31 9.60 -6.06
C LEU A 155 14.01 9.05 -4.67
N SER A 156 12.92 8.31 -4.48
CA SER A 156 12.60 7.66 -3.21
C SER A 156 13.63 6.59 -2.79
N MET A 157 14.37 6.03 -3.75
CA MET A 157 15.43 5.04 -3.51
C MET A 157 16.77 5.73 -3.27
N THR A 158 17.14 6.72 -4.07
CA THR A 158 18.37 7.50 -3.87
C THR A 158 18.34 8.25 -2.54
N CYS A 159 17.16 8.65 -2.07
CA CYS A 159 16.97 9.21 -0.73
C CYS A 159 17.21 8.19 0.41
N LEU A 160 17.56 6.93 0.18
CA LEU A 160 17.87 5.97 1.26
C LEU A 160 19.39 5.85 1.54
N ILE A 161 20.23 6.67 0.90
CA ILE A 161 21.68 6.67 1.15
C ILE A 161 22.02 6.86 2.63
N PRO A 162 23.06 6.17 3.16
CA PRO A 162 23.36 6.13 4.60
C PRO A 162 24.11 7.37 5.13
N PHE A 163 24.08 8.50 4.41
CA PHE A 163 24.78 9.73 4.75
C PHE A 163 23.83 10.92 4.83
N ASP A 164 24.13 11.90 5.67
CA ASP A 164 23.33 13.12 5.81
C ASP A 164 23.28 13.89 4.48
N LEU A 165 22.07 14.28 4.06
CA LEU A 165 21.87 14.95 2.78
C LEU A 165 22.50 16.36 2.74
N SER A 166 22.79 16.94 3.91
CA SER A 166 23.51 18.22 3.98
C SER A 166 24.92 18.16 3.40
N ARG A 167 25.49 16.95 3.23
CA ARG A 167 26.79 16.77 2.56
C ARG A 167 26.71 17.04 1.06
N LEU A 168 25.52 16.98 0.47
CA LEU A 168 25.29 17.24 -0.95
C LEU A 168 25.26 18.73 -1.29
N ASP A 169 25.04 19.58 -0.29
CA ASP A 169 24.97 21.04 -0.46
C ASP A 169 26.34 21.66 -0.80
N GLY A 170 27.44 20.91 -0.66
CA GLY A 170 28.81 21.38 -0.90
C GLY A 170 29.20 21.61 -2.36
N HIS A 171 28.52 20.96 -3.32
CA HIS A 171 28.86 21.00 -4.76
C HIS A 171 28.00 21.96 -5.59
N LEU A 172 27.09 22.72 -4.96
CA LEU A 172 26.18 23.60 -5.68
C LEU A 172 26.94 24.82 -6.26
N ALA A 173 27.03 24.86 -7.60
CA ALA A 173 27.65 25.97 -8.33
C ALA A 173 26.98 27.32 -7.96
N ARG A 174 27.81 28.34 -7.82
CA ARG A 174 27.44 29.69 -7.37
C ARG A 174 26.74 30.45 -8.51
N GLU A 175 25.41 30.45 -8.54
CA GLU A 175 24.67 31.47 -9.28
C GLU A 175 24.50 32.73 -8.41
N PRO A 176 24.97 33.92 -8.85
CA PRO A 176 24.85 35.14 -8.05
C PRO A 176 23.42 35.67 -8.05
N GLY A 177 22.74 35.64 -6.90
CA GLY A 177 21.48 36.37 -6.66
C GLY A 177 20.32 35.56 -6.11
N LEU A 178 20.33 34.23 -6.25
CA LEU A 178 19.35 33.33 -5.64
C LEU A 178 19.95 32.70 -4.37
N GLY A 179 19.27 32.87 -3.24
CA GLY A 179 19.66 32.22 -1.98
C GLY A 179 19.81 30.71 -2.17
N ARG A 180 20.85 30.12 -1.55
CA ARG A 180 21.09 28.68 -1.59
C ARG A 180 19.89 27.94 -0.98
N VAL A 181 19.21 27.11 -1.77
CA VAL A 181 18.17 26.19 -1.27
C VAL A 181 18.82 24.82 -1.04
N PRO A 182 18.87 24.32 0.21
CA PRO A 182 19.38 22.99 0.51
C PRO A 182 18.71 21.89 -0.31
N VAL A 183 19.44 20.83 -0.61
CA VAL A 183 18.92 19.66 -1.36
C VAL A 183 17.71 19.06 -0.67
N MET A 184 17.70 19.04 0.68
CA MET A 184 16.55 18.58 1.45
C MET A 184 15.28 19.40 1.15
N ASP A 185 15.41 20.73 1.13
CA ASP A 185 14.31 21.64 0.86
C ASP A 185 13.82 21.54 -0.60
N ARG A 186 14.75 21.36 -1.55
CA ARG A 186 14.41 21.11 -2.96
C ARG A 186 13.58 19.83 -3.11
N ILE A 187 14.03 18.72 -2.53
CA ILE A 187 13.32 17.43 -2.58
C ILE A 187 11.93 17.56 -1.94
N LEU A 188 11.85 18.23 -0.77
CA LEU A 188 10.58 18.41 -0.07
C LEU A 188 9.61 19.28 -0.87
N ALA A 189 10.09 20.37 -1.49
CA ALA A 189 9.27 21.24 -2.34
C ALA A 189 8.69 20.48 -3.54
N VAL A 190 9.53 19.68 -4.22
CA VAL A 190 9.10 18.80 -5.31
C VAL A 190 8.06 17.79 -4.82
N ALA A 191 8.32 17.13 -3.70
CA ALA A 191 7.38 16.15 -3.16
C ALA A 191 6.02 16.81 -2.83
N LYS A 192 6.02 18.00 -2.22
CA LYS A 192 4.79 18.75 -1.92
C LYS A 192 4.01 19.11 -3.19
N SER A 193 4.69 19.58 -4.24
CA SER A 193 4.02 19.94 -5.51
C SER A 193 3.42 18.72 -6.22
N TYR A 194 4.08 17.57 -6.15
CA TYR A 194 3.56 16.33 -6.73
C TYR A 194 2.49 15.65 -5.88
N LEU A 195 2.34 15.99 -4.60
CA LEU A 195 1.21 15.48 -3.80
C LEU A 195 -0.14 16.09 -4.21
N THR A 196 -0.12 17.22 -4.92
CA THR A 196 -1.33 17.94 -5.33
C THR A 196 -1.69 17.76 -6.81
N VAL A 197 -1.03 16.85 -7.53
CA VAL A 197 -1.37 16.53 -8.93
C VAL A 197 -2.46 15.47 -9.01
N SER A 198 -3.24 15.46 -10.10
CA SER A 198 -4.36 14.54 -10.29
C SER A 198 -3.98 13.18 -10.88
N ASP A 199 -2.74 13.02 -11.32
CA ASP A 199 -2.24 11.82 -11.98
C ASP A 199 -1.53 10.85 -11.01
N LYS A 200 -1.01 9.75 -11.54
CA LYS A 200 -0.35 8.69 -10.77
C LYS A 200 0.96 9.12 -10.11
N ALA A 201 1.61 10.19 -10.55
CA ALA A 201 2.81 10.73 -9.90
C ALA A 201 2.55 11.07 -8.43
N ARG A 202 1.31 11.43 -8.06
CA ARG A 202 0.89 11.61 -6.66
C ARG A 202 1.17 10.38 -5.78
N ASP A 203 0.86 9.18 -6.30
CA ASP A 203 1.13 7.91 -5.61
C ASP A 203 2.63 7.73 -5.33
N ALA A 204 3.48 8.10 -6.29
CA ALA A 204 4.94 8.05 -6.15
C ALA A 204 5.47 9.13 -5.20
N ALA A 205 4.90 10.33 -5.21
CA ALA A 205 5.26 11.41 -4.28
C ALA A 205 4.97 11.03 -2.82
N ALA A 206 3.84 10.38 -2.55
CA ALA A 206 3.54 9.86 -1.22
C ALA A 206 4.58 8.80 -0.76
N ILE A 207 5.08 7.97 -1.68
CA ILE A 207 6.15 7.01 -1.39
C ILE A 207 7.46 7.74 -1.10
N LEU A 208 7.84 8.73 -1.92
CA LEU A 208 9.02 9.58 -1.71
C LEU A 208 9.00 10.21 -0.32
N VAL A 209 7.93 10.92 0.04
CA VAL A 209 7.76 11.55 1.35
C VAL A 209 7.93 10.54 2.49
N SER A 210 7.30 9.37 2.36
CA SER A 210 7.31 8.36 3.44
C SER A 210 8.67 7.75 3.74
N LYS A 211 9.60 7.80 2.78
CA LYS A 211 10.99 7.35 2.95
C LYS A 211 11.91 8.51 3.30
N PHE A 212 11.69 9.67 2.70
CA PHE A 212 12.52 10.86 2.84
C PHE A 212 12.35 11.54 4.21
N VAL A 213 11.10 11.84 4.60
CA VAL A 213 10.82 12.61 5.83
C VAL A 213 11.14 11.83 7.10
N VAL A 214 11.11 10.50 7.05
CA VAL A 214 11.41 9.63 8.19
C VAL A 214 12.91 9.42 8.41
N ARG A 215 13.77 9.88 7.50
CA ARG A 215 15.24 9.81 7.69
C ARG A 215 15.66 10.61 8.93
N PRO A 216 16.68 10.18 9.70
CA PRO A 216 17.07 10.88 10.92
C PRO A 216 17.41 12.37 10.73
N ASP A 217 18.16 12.71 9.69
CA ASP A 217 18.62 14.06 9.37
C ASP A 217 17.48 14.98 8.89
N VAL A 218 16.55 14.44 8.10
CA VAL A 218 15.38 15.16 7.57
C VAL A 218 14.30 15.30 8.65
N LYS A 219 14.03 14.23 9.39
CA LYS A 219 12.98 14.15 10.42
C LYS A 219 13.12 15.27 11.44
N GLN A 220 14.34 15.48 11.95
CA GLN A 220 14.63 16.50 12.96
C GLN A 220 14.27 17.92 12.50
N LYS A 221 14.37 18.19 11.20
CA LYS A 221 14.16 19.52 10.62
C LYS A 221 12.76 19.71 10.03
N HIS A 222 12.21 18.67 9.40
CA HIS A 222 11.06 18.82 8.49
C HIS A 222 9.82 18.03 8.89
N LEU A 223 9.89 17.02 9.77
CA LEU A 223 8.71 16.18 10.08
C LEU A 223 7.52 16.99 10.60
N ALA A 224 7.73 17.81 11.62
CA ALA A 224 6.68 18.65 12.21
C ALA A 224 6.07 19.60 11.16
N THR A 225 6.93 20.36 10.47
CA THR A 225 6.48 21.30 9.43
C THR A 225 5.77 20.63 8.26
N PHE A 226 6.10 19.38 7.94
CA PHE A 226 5.42 18.62 6.91
C PHE A 226 4.04 18.17 7.38
N LEU A 227 3.93 17.65 8.60
CA LEU A 227 2.65 17.28 9.21
C LEU A 227 1.72 18.50 9.32
N ASP A 228 2.22 19.63 9.82
CA ASP A 228 1.43 20.88 9.93
C ASP A 228 0.92 21.34 8.56
N TRP A 229 1.78 21.28 7.53
CA TRP A 229 1.39 21.61 6.16
C TRP A 229 0.31 20.65 5.65
N SER A 230 0.47 19.34 5.83
CA SER A 230 -0.52 18.34 5.38
C SER A 230 -1.88 18.50 6.08
N LEU A 231 -1.87 18.73 7.40
CA LEU A 231 -3.09 18.94 8.19
C LEU A 231 -3.77 20.26 7.83
N SER A 232 -2.99 21.32 7.60
CA SER A 232 -3.52 22.61 7.12
C SER A 232 -4.18 22.48 5.75
N CYS A 233 -3.54 21.77 4.82
CA CYS A 233 -4.13 21.46 3.52
C CYS A 233 -5.44 20.68 3.68
N MET A 234 -5.49 19.67 4.53
CA MET A 234 -6.72 18.91 4.77
C MET A 234 -7.83 19.78 5.37
N ALA A 235 -7.52 20.63 6.35
CA ALA A 235 -8.50 21.48 7.02
C ALA A 235 -9.08 22.59 6.11
N GLN A 236 -8.27 23.12 5.19
CA GLN A 236 -8.67 24.22 4.30
C GLN A 236 -9.36 23.74 3.02
N THR A 237 -9.32 22.43 2.74
CA THR A 237 -9.78 21.88 1.47
C THR A 237 -11.18 21.31 1.58
N SER A 238 -12.04 21.67 0.62
CA SER A 238 -13.37 21.07 0.49
C SER A 238 -13.36 19.92 -0.50
N GLU A 239 -13.91 18.76 -0.11
CA GLU A 239 -14.11 17.63 -1.02
C GLU A 239 -15.17 17.87 -2.11
N LEU A 240 -15.92 18.98 -2.03
CA LEU A 240 -16.93 19.35 -3.02
C LEU A 240 -16.31 19.80 -4.36
N THR A 241 -15.03 20.19 -4.36
CA THR A 241 -14.31 20.58 -5.57
C THR A 241 -13.41 19.44 -6.06
N MET A 242 -13.20 19.39 -7.38
CA MET A 242 -12.31 18.39 -7.99
C MET A 242 -10.86 18.58 -7.53
N GLU A 243 -10.40 19.84 -7.47
CA GLU A 243 -9.08 20.19 -6.93
C GLU A 243 -8.95 19.78 -5.46
N GLY A 244 -9.99 20.02 -4.66
CA GLY A 244 -9.94 19.66 -3.26
C GLY A 244 -9.92 18.15 -3.01
N THR A 245 -10.66 17.39 -3.80
CA THR A 245 -10.56 15.92 -3.80
C THR A 245 -9.14 15.44 -4.10
N VAL A 246 -8.46 16.07 -5.07
CA VAL A 246 -7.08 15.73 -5.45
C VAL A 246 -6.09 16.00 -4.33
N VAL A 247 -6.20 17.16 -3.66
CA VAL A 247 -5.34 17.53 -2.53
C VAL A 247 -5.58 16.60 -1.34
N LEU A 248 -6.84 16.34 -0.97
CA LEU A 248 -7.19 15.44 0.13
C LEU A 248 -6.65 14.03 -0.09
N ASP A 249 -6.78 13.49 -1.29
CA ASP A 249 -6.23 12.17 -1.64
C ASP A 249 -4.71 12.13 -1.42
N GLY A 250 -3.98 13.14 -1.91
CA GLY A 250 -2.54 13.26 -1.73
C GLY A 250 -2.12 13.35 -0.27
N MET A 251 -2.79 14.19 0.52
CA MET A 251 -2.49 14.34 1.95
C MET A 251 -2.75 13.05 2.72
N LEU A 252 -3.92 12.42 2.51
CA LEU A 252 -4.26 11.15 3.16
C LEU A 252 -3.29 10.04 2.76
N GLN A 253 -2.86 9.99 1.50
CA GLN A 253 -1.91 9.01 1.03
C GLN A 253 -0.52 9.23 1.64
N ALA A 254 -0.04 10.48 1.70
CA ALA A 254 1.22 10.84 2.33
C ALA A 254 1.23 10.49 3.83
N LEU A 255 0.21 10.94 4.57
CA LEU A 255 0.05 10.65 5.99
C LEU A 255 -0.05 9.15 6.24
N ALA A 256 -0.86 8.42 5.46
CA ALA A 256 -0.92 6.97 5.58
C ALA A 256 0.50 6.41 5.44
N GLN A 257 1.21 6.68 4.33
CA GLN A 257 2.54 6.10 4.10
C GLN A 257 3.55 6.49 5.20
N LEU A 258 3.51 7.73 5.71
CA LEU A 258 4.33 8.15 6.84
C LEU A 258 4.09 7.30 8.09
N PHE A 259 2.83 7.14 8.54
CA PHE A 259 2.51 6.30 9.70
C PHE A 259 2.76 4.80 9.48
N LYS A 260 3.01 4.35 8.24
CA LYS A 260 3.41 2.97 7.95
C LYS A 260 4.92 2.77 8.03
N HIS A 261 5.70 3.76 7.62
CA HIS A 261 7.16 3.66 7.46
C HIS A 261 7.93 4.33 8.61
N GLY A 262 7.31 5.30 9.28
CA GLY A 262 7.84 5.96 10.46
C GLY A 262 7.92 5.03 11.67
N LYS A 263 8.90 5.29 12.54
CA LYS A 263 8.99 4.60 13.83
C LYS A 263 7.87 5.09 14.74
N ARG A 264 7.30 4.18 15.54
CA ARG A 264 6.20 4.49 16.46
C ARG A 264 6.51 5.70 17.34
N ASP A 265 7.68 5.71 17.97
CA ASP A 265 8.03 6.72 18.99
C ASP A 265 8.16 8.12 18.38
N ASP A 266 8.57 8.22 17.12
CA ASP A 266 8.66 9.49 16.39
C ASP A 266 7.27 10.06 16.05
N PHE A 267 6.28 9.20 15.85
CA PHE A 267 4.93 9.56 15.37
C PHE A 267 3.88 9.59 16.47
N LEU A 268 4.17 8.98 17.63
CA LEU A 268 3.22 8.83 18.74
C LEU A 268 2.64 10.17 19.19
N GLN A 269 3.50 11.18 19.34
CA GLN A 269 3.08 12.53 19.79
C GLN A 269 2.17 13.26 18.80
N TYR A 270 2.18 12.87 17.51
CA TYR A 270 1.38 13.50 16.48
C TYR A 270 0.07 12.73 16.19
N ALA A 271 -0.03 11.48 16.64
CA ALA A 271 -1.17 10.61 16.32
C ALA A 271 -2.54 11.19 16.75
N PRO A 272 -2.71 11.76 17.96
CA PRO A 272 -3.99 12.36 18.37
C PRO A 272 -4.41 13.55 17.50
N THR A 273 -3.46 14.45 17.18
CA THR A 273 -3.73 15.62 16.33
C THR A 273 -4.14 15.22 14.91
N VAL A 274 -3.48 14.19 14.36
CA VAL A 274 -3.82 13.66 13.03
C VAL A 274 -5.20 12.99 13.05
N LEU A 275 -5.54 12.26 14.12
CA LEU A 275 -6.86 11.64 14.29
C LEU A 275 -7.96 12.71 14.32
N GLN A 276 -7.80 13.75 15.15
CA GLN A 276 -8.77 14.85 15.25
C GLN A 276 -9.02 15.55 13.90
N CYS A 277 -7.96 15.72 13.10
CA CYS A 277 -8.09 16.30 11.76
C CYS A 277 -8.91 15.40 10.82
N ILE A 278 -8.68 14.08 10.85
CA ILE A 278 -9.46 13.12 10.03
C ILE A 278 -10.93 13.13 10.43
N ASP A 279 -11.22 13.16 11.74
CA ASP A 279 -12.59 13.19 12.26
C ASP A 279 -13.33 14.44 11.76
N SER A 280 -12.63 15.58 11.74
CA SER A 280 -13.15 16.85 11.22
C SER A 280 -13.44 16.81 9.72
N CYS A 281 -12.72 15.99 8.94
CA CYS A 281 -12.94 15.83 7.50
C CYS A 281 -14.17 14.97 7.16
N ARG A 282 -14.77 14.25 8.12
CA ARG A 282 -15.95 13.38 7.91
C ARG A 282 -15.87 12.47 6.68
N LEU A 283 -14.69 11.87 6.45
CA LEU A 283 -14.41 11.11 5.23
C LEU A 283 -15.39 9.95 4.99
N ALA A 284 -16.00 9.39 6.03
CA ALA A 284 -17.00 8.32 5.91
C ALA A 284 -18.23 8.74 5.05
N GLU A 285 -18.57 10.02 5.04
CA GLU A 285 -19.68 10.59 4.26
C GLU A 285 -19.28 10.90 2.81
N SER A 286 -17.99 10.82 2.47
CA SER A 286 -17.47 11.21 1.17
C SER A 286 -18.05 10.36 0.04
N LYS A 287 -18.41 11.01 -1.08
CA LYS A 287 -18.83 10.29 -2.29
C LYS A 287 -17.70 9.48 -2.91
N GLN A 288 -16.44 9.88 -2.68
CA GLN A 288 -15.25 9.31 -3.32
C GLN A 288 -14.74 8.09 -2.55
N THR A 289 -14.83 6.91 -3.15
CA THR A 289 -14.39 5.64 -2.54
C THR A 289 -12.92 5.66 -2.14
N THR A 290 -12.07 6.32 -2.92
CA THR A 290 -10.63 6.40 -2.62
C THR A 290 -10.36 7.16 -1.33
N LEU A 291 -11.06 8.27 -1.07
CA LEU A 291 -10.92 9.06 0.15
C LEU A 291 -11.36 8.25 1.37
N ARG A 292 -12.52 7.57 1.30
CA ARG A 292 -13.02 6.70 2.38
C ARG A 292 -12.02 5.59 2.70
N LYS A 293 -11.52 4.90 1.68
CA LYS A 293 -10.50 3.85 1.81
C LYS A 293 -9.20 4.37 2.43
N LEU A 294 -8.72 5.54 2.01
CA LEU A 294 -7.50 6.14 2.55
C LEU A 294 -7.68 6.58 4.00
N GLY A 295 -8.84 7.16 4.35
CA GLY A 295 -9.23 7.49 5.72
C GLY A 295 -9.16 6.27 6.63
N VAL A 296 -9.91 5.20 6.30
CA VAL A 296 -9.90 3.92 7.04
C VAL A 296 -8.47 3.35 7.18
N LYS A 297 -7.67 3.44 6.11
CA LYS A 297 -6.28 2.97 6.12
C LYS A 297 -5.37 3.81 7.02
N LEU A 298 -5.62 5.12 7.15
CA LEU A 298 -4.87 6.01 8.04
C LEU A 298 -5.30 5.79 9.49
N ILE A 299 -6.61 5.71 9.78
CA ILE A 299 -7.19 5.37 11.09
C ILE A 299 -6.58 4.07 11.64
N GLN A 300 -6.52 3.02 10.81
CA GLN A 300 -5.83 1.78 11.15
C GLN A 300 -4.36 2.01 11.58
N ARG A 301 -3.62 2.87 10.88
CA ARG A 301 -2.19 3.11 11.18
C ARG A 301 -2.02 3.94 12.44
N LEU A 302 -2.92 4.88 12.71
CA LEU A 302 -2.98 5.63 13.96
C LEU A 302 -3.21 4.70 15.15
N GLY A 303 -4.16 3.78 15.06
CA GLY A 303 -4.41 2.80 16.14
C GLY A 303 -3.20 1.92 16.42
N LEU A 304 -2.45 1.54 15.38
CA LEU A 304 -1.20 0.80 15.51
C LEU A 304 0.00 1.67 15.94
N THR A 305 -0.13 2.98 15.92
CA THR A 305 0.89 3.89 16.46
C THR A 305 0.64 4.11 17.94
N LEU A 306 -0.63 4.34 18.32
CA LEU A 306 -1.04 4.49 19.71
C LEU A 306 -0.79 3.20 20.53
N LEU A 307 -1.20 2.04 20.00
CA LEU A 307 -0.97 0.74 20.67
C LEU A 307 0.47 0.23 20.51
N LYS A 308 1.09 -0.18 21.61
CA LYS A 308 2.43 -0.81 21.60
C LYS A 308 2.40 -2.11 20.76
N PRO A 309 3.43 -2.39 19.93
CA PRO A 309 3.52 -3.66 19.22
C PRO A 309 3.61 -4.83 20.20
N ARG A 310 2.64 -5.75 20.15
CA ARG A 310 2.57 -6.91 21.05
C ARG A 310 2.01 -8.11 20.30
N VAL A 311 2.36 -9.31 20.76
CA VAL A 311 1.68 -10.55 20.39
C VAL A 311 0.81 -10.93 21.57
N ALA A 312 -0.51 -10.83 21.41
CA ALA A 312 -1.47 -11.20 22.45
C ALA A 312 -1.23 -12.64 22.93
N LYS A 313 -0.92 -12.82 24.22
CA LYS A 313 -0.73 -14.15 24.84
C LYS A 313 -2.02 -14.99 24.82
N TRP A 314 -3.17 -14.31 24.87
CA TRP A 314 -4.51 -14.92 24.83
C TRP A 314 -4.94 -15.39 23.42
N ARG A 315 -4.17 -15.04 22.38
CA ARG A 315 -4.44 -15.45 21.00
C ARG A 315 -4.50 -16.98 20.92
N TYR A 316 -5.54 -17.50 20.28
CA TYR A 316 -5.63 -18.92 19.96
C TYR A 316 -4.46 -19.33 19.07
N GLN A 317 -3.56 -20.13 19.64
CA GLN A 317 -2.53 -20.81 18.88
C GLN A 317 -3.16 -22.06 18.27
N ARG A 318 -3.74 -21.93 17.06
CA ARG A 318 -4.14 -23.09 16.27
C ARG A 318 -2.89 -23.91 16.04
N GLY A 319 -2.70 -24.95 16.87
CA GLY A 319 -1.52 -25.80 16.93
C GLY A 319 -0.26 -25.10 16.43
N SER A 320 0.45 -24.41 17.32
CA SER A 320 1.90 -24.22 17.18
C SER A 320 2.58 -25.59 17.26
N ARG A 321 2.24 -26.44 16.29
CA ARG A 321 2.97 -27.57 15.78
C ARG A 321 4.26 -26.99 15.22
N SER A 322 5.12 -26.51 16.12
CA SER A 322 6.51 -26.33 15.80
C SER A 322 6.93 -27.63 15.13
N LEU A 323 7.44 -27.55 13.91
CA LEU A 323 7.92 -28.73 13.21
C LEU A 323 8.92 -29.47 14.13
N ALA A 324 9.71 -28.72 14.91
CA ALA A 324 10.58 -29.26 15.94
C ALA A 324 9.83 -29.98 17.08
N ALA A 325 8.68 -29.48 17.54
CA ALA A 325 7.85 -30.18 18.54
C ALA A 325 7.27 -31.50 17.98
N ASN A 326 6.79 -31.50 16.72
CA ASN A 326 6.31 -32.73 16.06
C ASN A 326 7.43 -33.73 15.79
N LEU A 327 8.62 -33.27 15.37
CA LEU A 327 9.79 -34.13 15.19
C LEU A 327 10.28 -34.72 16.52
N SER A 328 10.21 -33.95 17.62
CA SER A 328 10.58 -34.43 18.96
C SER A 328 9.58 -35.43 19.55
N GLN A 329 8.30 -35.36 19.17
CA GLN A 329 7.25 -36.29 19.61
C GLN A 329 7.21 -37.59 18.79
N SER A 330 7.90 -37.66 17.65
CA SER A 330 7.98 -38.88 16.82
C SER A 330 8.80 -40.01 17.46
N THR A 331 9.38 -39.83 18.65
CA THR A 331 10.26 -40.82 19.30
C THR A 331 9.69 -41.45 20.57
N GLN A 332 8.44 -41.18 20.96
CA GLN A 332 7.82 -41.78 22.15
C GLN A 332 6.34 -42.16 21.90
N PRO A 333 5.92 -43.38 22.23
CA PRO A 333 4.51 -43.76 22.17
C PRO A 333 3.70 -43.01 23.25
N SER A 334 2.53 -42.54 22.83
CA SER A 334 1.63 -41.59 23.51
C SER A 334 1.09 -42.03 24.87
N SER A 335 1.15 -41.13 25.86
CA SER A 335 0.17 -41.01 26.93
C SER A 335 -0.79 -39.83 26.62
N PRO A 336 -2.09 -39.90 26.97
CA PRO A 336 -3.02 -38.80 26.72
C PRO A 336 -2.62 -37.60 27.57
N ALA A 337 -2.33 -36.46 26.92
CA ALA A 337 -2.08 -35.20 27.62
C ALA A 337 -3.39 -34.66 28.19
N GLU A 338 -3.47 -34.57 29.52
CA GLU A 338 -4.51 -33.80 30.20
C GLU A 338 -4.45 -32.32 29.79
N PRO A 339 -5.59 -31.61 29.74
CA PRO A 339 -5.62 -30.19 29.44
C PRO A 339 -4.91 -29.45 30.58
N SER A 340 -3.70 -28.94 30.29
CA SER A 340 -2.94 -28.07 31.18
C SER A 340 -3.83 -26.92 31.64
N THR A 341 -4.17 -26.96 32.93
CA THR A 341 -4.96 -25.95 33.63
C THR A 341 -4.27 -24.60 33.47
N ALA A 342 -4.97 -23.64 32.87
CA ALA A 342 -4.47 -22.28 32.70
C ALA A 342 -4.20 -21.67 34.08
N LEU A 343 -2.94 -21.36 34.36
CA LEU A 343 -2.57 -20.52 35.49
C LEU A 343 -3.34 -19.18 35.39
N PRO A 344 -3.81 -18.59 36.51
CA PRO A 344 -4.44 -17.28 36.49
C PRO A 344 -3.48 -16.30 35.86
N MET A 345 -3.86 -15.79 34.69
CA MET A 345 -3.08 -14.79 33.98
C MET A 345 -3.13 -13.51 34.81
N GLU A 346 -1.99 -13.04 35.32
CA GLU A 346 -1.88 -11.69 35.85
C GLU A 346 -2.30 -10.72 34.74
N GLU A 347 -3.41 -10.02 34.98
CA GLU A 347 -3.87 -8.91 34.17
C GLU A 347 -2.81 -7.80 34.28
N GLU A 348 -1.86 -7.78 33.34
CA GLU A 348 -1.01 -6.60 33.15
C GLU A 348 -1.95 -5.40 33.02
N ASP A 349 -1.83 -4.40 33.89
CA ASP A 349 -2.66 -3.19 33.84
C ASP A 349 -2.42 -2.49 32.49
N TYR A 350 -3.37 -2.64 31.57
CA TYR A 350 -3.20 -2.21 30.18
C TYR A 350 -3.71 -0.79 30.04
N ASP A 351 -2.81 0.18 30.09
CA ASP A 351 -3.10 1.57 29.72
C ASP A 351 -3.36 1.66 28.21
N VAL A 352 -4.63 1.54 27.84
CA VAL A 352 -5.14 1.67 26.46
C VAL A 352 -5.65 3.11 26.28
N PRO A 353 -5.09 3.89 25.35
CA PRO A 353 -5.54 5.26 25.13
C PRO A 353 -7.02 5.34 24.71
N GLU A 354 -7.74 6.34 25.19
CA GLU A 354 -9.17 6.55 24.89
C GLU A 354 -9.44 6.68 23.38
N GLU A 355 -8.48 7.22 22.62
CA GLU A 355 -8.60 7.38 21.17
C GLU A 355 -8.78 6.04 20.43
N ILE A 356 -8.43 4.92 21.06
CA ILE A 356 -8.59 3.58 20.48
C ILE A 356 -10.06 3.21 20.32
N GLU A 357 -10.95 3.65 21.20
CA GLU A 357 -12.39 3.40 21.09
C GLU A 357 -12.95 4.06 19.82
N ASN A 358 -12.65 5.35 19.62
CA ASN A 358 -13.01 6.08 18.40
C ASN A 358 -12.45 5.40 17.13
N ILE A 359 -11.20 4.92 17.18
CA ILE A 359 -10.60 4.20 16.05
C ILE A 359 -11.36 2.90 15.75
N ILE A 360 -11.75 2.14 16.77
CA ILE A 360 -12.52 0.91 16.60
C ILE A 360 -13.90 1.22 16.02
N GLU A 361 -14.58 2.24 16.53
CA GLU A 361 -15.89 2.68 16.03
C GLU A 361 -15.83 3.03 14.54
N GLN A 362 -14.87 3.85 14.14
CA GLN A 362 -14.69 4.22 12.72
C GLN A 362 -14.37 3.01 11.84
N LEU A 363 -13.61 2.04 12.34
CA LEU A 363 -13.36 0.79 11.62
C LEU A 363 -14.63 -0.06 11.50
N LEU A 364 -15.47 -0.13 12.54
CA LEU A 364 -16.76 -0.84 12.49
C LEU A 364 -17.73 -0.18 11.50
N VAL A 365 -17.81 1.15 11.47
CA VAL A 365 -18.56 1.90 10.44
C VAL A 365 -18.04 1.55 9.04
N GLY A 366 -16.71 1.48 8.87
CA GLY A 366 -16.08 1.08 7.62
C GLY A 366 -16.41 -0.35 7.14
N LEU A 367 -16.82 -1.26 8.03
CA LEU A 367 -17.31 -2.59 7.64
C LEU A 367 -18.65 -2.53 6.90
N LYS A 368 -19.44 -1.47 7.13
CA LYS A 368 -20.76 -1.27 6.52
C LYS A 368 -20.71 -0.45 5.23
N ASP A 369 -19.50 -0.08 4.76
CA ASP A 369 -19.33 0.74 3.56
C ASP A 369 -19.89 0.06 2.30
N LYS A 370 -20.45 0.86 1.39
CA LYS A 370 -20.99 0.40 0.11
C LYS A 370 -19.94 -0.27 -0.80
N ASP A 371 -18.67 0.12 -0.67
CA ASP A 371 -17.59 -0.35 -1.53
C ASP A 371 -16.73 -1.41 -0.82
N THR A 372 -16.57 -2.58 -1.46
CA THR A 372 -15.81 -3.71 -0.92
C THR A 372 -14.37 -3.36 -0.55
N ILE A 373 -13.72 -2.45 -1.30
CA ILE A 373 -12.33 -2.06 -1.02
C ILE A 373 -12.18 -1.31 0.31
N VAL A 374 -13.23 -0.61 0.76
CA VAL A 374 -13.26 0.09 2.05
C VAL A 374 -13.49 -0.93 3.16
N ARG A 375 -14.50 -1.80 2.99
CA ARG A 375 -14.81 -2.91 3.92
C ARG A 375 -13.61 -3.80 4.19
N TRP A 376 -12.86 -4.17 3.14
CA TRP A 376 -11.63 -4.93 3.27
C TRP A 376 -10.52 -4.18 4.04
N SER A 377 -10.40 -2.86 3.83
CA SER A 377 -9.45 -2.03 4.58
C SER A 377 -9.83 -1.96 6.06
N ALA A 378 -11.12 -1.83 6.36
CA ALA A 378 -11.68 -1.79 7.70
C ALA A 378 -11.49 -3.13 8.44
N ALA A 379 -11.84 -4.26 7.81
CA ALA A 379 -11.64 -5.60 8.34
C ALA A 379 -10.17 -5.88 8.70
N LYS A 380 -9.24 -5.48 7.82
CA LYS A 380 -7.80 -5.54 8.12
C LYS A 380 -7.41 -4.63 9.28
N GLY A 381 -8.07 -3.48 9.41
CA GLY A 381 -7.97 -2.56 10.54
C GLY A 381 -8.29 -3.26 11.84
N ILE A 382 -9.52 -3.75 11.96
CA ILE A 382 -10.04 -4.50 13.10
C ILE A 382 -9.07 -5.61 13.49
N GLY A 383 -8.75 -6.53 12.59
CA GLY A 383 -7.84 -7.63 12.92
C GLY A 383 -6.46 -7.18 13.41
N ARG A 384 -5.91 -6.06 12.92
CA ARG A 384 -4.59 -5.55 13.36
C ARG A 384 -4.66 -4.85 14.71
N VAL A 385 -5.69 -4.04 14.94
CA VAL A 385 -5.89 -3.27 16.18
C VAL A 385 -6.27 -4.22 17.32
N THR A 386 -7.28 -5.09 17.10
CA THR A 386 -7.72 -6.10 18.07
C THR A 386 -6.58 -7.00 18.54
N GLY A 387 -5.65 -7.36 17.64
CA GLY A 387 -4.49 -8.19 17.99
C GLY A 387 -3.49 -7.55 18.95
N ARG A 388 -3.66 -6.26 19.30
CA ARG A 388 -2.84 -5.52 20.28
C ARG A 388 -3.61 -5.16 21.55
N LEU A 389 -4.89 -5.47 21.61
CA LEU A 389 -5.74 -5.17 22.76
C LEU A 389 -5.60 -6.24 23.86
N PRO A 390 -5.92 -5.87 25.11
CA PRO A 390 -6.23 -6.81 26.17
C PRO A 390 -7.34 -7.77 25.76
N LYS A 391 -7.40 -8.93 26.42
CA LYS A 391 -8.37 -9.98 26.09
C LYS A 391 -9.81 -9.47 26.16
N GLU A 392 -10.15 -8.76 27.23
CA GLU A 392 -11.52 -8.27 27.48
C GLU A 392 -11.96 -7.29 26.39
N LEU A 393 -11.17 -6.25 26.11
CA LEU A 393 -11.46 -5.30 25.02
C LEU A 393 -11.45 -5.96 23.64
N ALA A 394 -10.58 -6.94 23.41
CA ALA A 394 -10.59 -7.67 22.15
C ALA A 394 -11.87 -8.50 21.97
N ASP A 395 -12.39 -9.08 23.05
CA ASP A 395 -13.64 -9.85 23.05
C ASP A 395 -14.86 -8.94 22.84
N GLU A 396 -14.84 -7.72 23.37
CA GLU A 396 -15.84 -6.67 23.04
C GLU A 396 -15.85 -6.35 21.55
N VAL A 397 -14.68 -6.13 20.94
CA VAL A 397 -14.58 -5.87 19.49
C VAL A 397 -15.15 -7.03 18.67
N VAL A 398 -14.89 -8.28 19.07
CA VAL A 398 -15.48 -9.46 18.44
C VAL A 398 -17.00 -9.44 18.58
N GLY A 399 -17.52 -9.07 19.75
CA GLY A 399 -18.95 -8.84 19.98
C GLY A 399 -19.55 -7.84 18.99
N SER A 400 -18.95 -6.66 18.85
CA SER A 400 -19.42 -5.63 17.91
C SER A 400 -19.36 -6.08 16.44
N VAL A 401 -18.38 -6.90 16.06
CA VAL A 401 -18.32 -7.51 14.72
C VAL A 401 -19.47 -8.50 14.52
N LEU A 402 -19.85 -9.26 15.55
CA LEU A 402 -20.96 -10.20 15.47
C LEU A 402 -22.32 -9.50 15.33
N ASP A 403 -22.44 -8.27 15.81
CA ASP A 403 -23.66 -7.47 15.64
C ASP A 403 -23.93 -7.10 14.17
N CYS A 404 -22.91 -7.16 13.28
CA CYS A 404 -23.10 -7.04 11.83
C CYS A 404 -23.98 -8.15 11.22
N PHE A 405 -24.22 -9.26 11.92
CA PHE A 405 -25.07 -10.37 11.46
C PHE A 405 -26.49 -10.34 12.01
N SER A 406 -26.92 -9.18 12.54
CA SER A 406 -28.32 -8.98 12.90
C SER A 406 -29.22 -8.98 11.66
N PHE A 407 -30.46 -9.46 11.79
CA PHE A 407 -31.47 -9.39 10.72
C PHE A 407 -31.86 -7.94 10.35
N GLN A 408 -31.51 -6.97 11.17
CA GLN A 408 -31.74 -5.55 10.91
C GLN A 408 -30.60 -4.89 10.11
N GLU A 409 -29.48 -5.59 9.93
CA GLU A 409 -28.31 -5.08 9.23
C GLU A 409 -28.39 -5.31 7.72
N THR A 410 -27.61 -4.53 6.97
CA THR A 410 -27.56 -4.61 5.50
C THR A 410 -26.65 -5.73 5.01
N ASP A 411 -26.85 -6.18 3.77
CA ASP A 411 -25.93 -7.12 3.08
C ASP A 411 -24.48 -6.61 3.09
N ASN A 412 -24.30 -5.28 3.05
CA ASN A 412 -22.98 -4.66 3.14
C ASN A 412 -22.31 -4.94 4.48
N ALA A 413 -23.06 -4.77 5.57
CA ALA A 413 -22.60 -5.05 6.93
C ALA A 413 -22.33 -6.54 7.12
N TRP A 414 -23.19 -7.43 6.63
CA TRP A 414 -22.98 -8.89 6.68
C TRP A 414 -21.68 -9.30 6.01
N HIS A 415 -21.47 -8.86 4.77
CA HIS A 415 -20.25 -9.18 4.04
C HIS A 415 -19.00 -8.52 4.67
N GLY A 416 -19.11 -7.30 5.22
CA GLY A 416 -18.05 -6.68 6.01
C GLY A 416 -17.69 -7.47 7.27
N GLY A 417 -18.71 -7.93 8.00
CA GLY A 417 -18.58 -8.82 9.15
C GLY A 417 -17.84 -10.11 8.79
N CYS A 418 -18.18 -10.75 7.67
CA CYS A 418 -17.47 -11.94 7.16
C CYS A 418 -15.98 -11.67 6.93
N LEU A 419 -15.64 -10.54 6.29
CA LEU A 419 -14.24 -10.15 6.08
C LEU A 419 -13.50 -9.91 7.42
N ALA A 420 -14.15 -9.27 8.38
CA ALA A 420 -13.57 -9.02 9.71
C ALA A 420 -13.36 -10.32 10.48
N LEU A 421 -14.33 -11.23 10.50
CA LEU A 421 -14.19 -12.56 11.09
C LEU A 421 -13.07 -13.37 10.45
N ALA A 422 -12.93 -13.32 9.12
CA ALA A 422 -11.82 -13.97 8.42
C ALA A 422 -10.46 -13.40 8.85
N GLU A 423 -10.32 -12.07 8.98
CA GLU A 423 -9.10 -11.44 9.48
C GLU A 423 -8.82 -11.78 10.96
N LEU A 424 -9.83 -11.81 11.82
CA LEU A 424 -9.71 -12.20 13.23
C LEU A 424 -9.33 -13.69 13.36
N GLY A 425 -9.97 -14.57 12.60
CA GLY A 425 -9.71 -16.01 12.58
C GLY A 425 -8.30 -16.34 12.06
N ARG A 426 -7.88 -15.72 10.94
CA ARG A 426 -6.50 -15.83 10.43
C ARG A 426 -5.45 -15.37 11.44
N ARG A 427 -5.84 -14.48 12.37
CA ARG A 427 -5.02 -13.96 13.46
C ARG A 427 -5.23 -14.67 14.79
N GLY A 428 -6.00 -15.75 14.85
CA GLY A 428 -6.26 -16.49 16.11
C GLY A 428 -6.94 -15.65 17.20
N LEU A 429 -7.68 -14.61 16.83
CA LEU A 429 -8.31 -13.69 17.79
C LEU A 429 -9.76 -14.10 18.12
N LEU A 430 -10.26 -15.18 17.51
CA LEU A 430 -11.57 -15.77 17.81
C LEU A 430 -11.40 -16.88 18.84
N LEU A 431 -11.86 -16.63 20.08
CA LEU A 431 -11.80 -17.61 21.16
C LEU A 431 -12.89 -18.68 21.01
N PRO A 432 -12.61 -19.96 21.36
CA PRO A 432 -13.60 -21.04 21.23
C PRO A 432 -14.92 -20.80 21.98
N SER A 433 -14.88 -20.08 23.11
CA SER A 433 -16.08 -19.71 23.89
C SER A 433 -17.10 -18.87 23.11
N ARG A 434 -16.66 -18.13 22.09
CA ARG A 434 -17.53 -17.32 21.23
C ARG A 434 -18.06 -18.11 20.03
N LEU A 435 -17.44 -19.25 19.69
CA LEU A 435 -17.88 -20.10 18.57
C LEU A 435 -19.22 -20.80 18.87
N THR A 436 -19.50 -21.12 20.13
CA THR A 436 -20.78 -21.73 20.54
C THR A 436 -21.95 -20.73 20.55
N GLY A 437 -21.66 -19.43 20.68
CA GLY A 437 -22.66 -18.36 20.63
C GLY A 437 -22.92 -17.81 19.22
N GLY A 438 -21.95 -17.85 18.32
CA GLY A 438 -22.12 -17.43 16.92
C GLY A 438 -23.02 -18.38 16.10
N THR A 439 -23.02 -19.66 16.45
CA THR A 439 -23.83 -20.71 15.78
C THR A 439 -25.33 -20.58 15.97
N SER A 440 -25.80 -19.88 17.02
CA SER A 440 -27.24 -19.65 17.24
C SER A 440 -27.79 -18.43 16.49
N ARG A 441 -26.93 -17.47 16.11
CA ARG A 441 -27.32 -16.27 15.34
C ARG A 441 -27.11 -16.43 13.83
N CYS A 442 -26.23 -17.31 13.38
CA CYS A 442 -25.98 -17.54 11.95
C CYS A 442 -25.80 -19.04 11.64
N GLN A 443 -26.90 -19.76 11.40
CA GLN A 443 -26.85 -21.17 10.93
C GLN A 443 -26.16 -21.32 9.57
N THR A 444 -26.20 -20.27 8.73
CA THR A 444 -25.55 -20.22 7.42
C THR A 444 -24.04 -19.93 7.50
N CYS A 445 -23.58 -19.18 8.51
CA CYS A 445 -22.16 -18.90 8.71
C CYS A 445 -21.40 -20.11 9.26
N ALA A 446 -22.08 -21.05 9.93
CA ALA A 446 -21.46 -22.29 10.43
C ALA A 446 -20.75 -23.09 9.31
N GLY A 447 -21.27 -23.05 8.08
CA GLY A 447 -20.63 -23.65 6.90
C GLY A 447 -19.36 -22.93 6.45
N LEU A 448 -19.35 -21.59 6.49
CA LEU A 448 -18.16 -20.76 6.25
C LEU A 448 -17.09 -20.92 7.34
N PHE A 449 -17.52 -21.07 8.59
CA PHE A 449 -16.65 -21.39 9.73
C PHE A 449 -16.02 -22.78 9.58
N TYR A 450 -16.75 -23.78 9.07
CA TYR A 450 -16.20 -25.10 8.78
C TYR A 450 -15.15 -25.03 7.66
N TRP A 451 -15.39 -24.27 6.58
CA TRP A 451 -14.43 -24.12 5.48
C TRP A 451 -13.17 -23.32 5.84
N LEU A 452 -13.27 -22.31 6.72
CA LEU A 452 -12.11 -21.60 7.27
C LEU A 452 -11.38 -22.40 8.37
N SER A 453 -12.00 -23.46 8.88
CA SER A 453 -11.47 -24.38 9.90
C SER A 453 -10.85 -25.66 9.34
N PHE A 454 -10.72 -25.77 8.00
CA PHE A 454 -9.84 -26.75 7.36
C PHE A 454 -8.60 -26.05 6.80
#